data_AF-A0A679JIR7-F1
#
_entry.id   AF-A0A679JIR7-F1
#
_cell.length_a   1.000
_cell.length_b   1.000
_cell.length_c   1.000
_cell.angle_alpha   90.00
_cell.angle_beta   90.00
_cell.angle_gamma   90.00
#
_symmetry.space_group_name_H-M   'P 1'
#
loop_
_entity.id
_entity.type
_entity.pdbx_description
1 polymer ?
#
loop_
_entity_poly.entity_id
_entity_poly.type
_entity_poly.pdbx_seq_one_letter_code
_entity_poly.pdbx_strand_id
1 'polypeptide(L)'
;MLVSQRRAQLLLEYCILPNTEFQGPIIGRLDGRDFSEFVRDEFGRLFVYSGVAPRRCDGQFDQDALKAGEFIVLPGLIYRYRGKARRRAA
;
A
#
# COMPACT_ATOMS: atom_id res chain seq x y z
N MET A 1 8.33 28.78 6.53
CA MET A 1 7.99 27.48 5.91
C MET A 1 7.34 26.57 6.96
N LEU A 2 6.06 26.75 7.31
CA LEU A 2 5.43 26.02 8.43
C LEU A 2 3.94 25.65 8.22
N VAL A 3 3.53 25.44 6.96
CA VAL A 3 2.15 25.02 6.61
C VAL A 3 2.11 23.61 5.98
N SER A 4 3.26 22.92 5.87
CA SER A 4 3.36 21.70 5.08
C SER A 4 3.19 20.40 5.89
N GLN A 5 3.50 20.40 7.19
CA GLN A 5 3.49 19.15 7.98
C GLN A 5 2.08 18.60 8.29
N ARG A 6 1.12 19.45 8.70
CA ARG A 6 -0.23 18.96 9.07
C ARG A 6 -1.04 18.44 7.88
N ARG A 7 -0.85 19.00 6.67
CA ARG A 7 -1.52 18.51 5.46
C ARG A 7 -0.94 17.18 4.97
N ALA A 8 0.37 17.02 5.02
CA ALA A 8 1.03 15.77 4.62
C ALA A 8 0.63 14.59 5.53
N GLN A 9 0.49 14.84 6.84
CA GLN A 9 0.04 13.81 7.81
C GLN A 9 -1.40 13.33 7.53
N LEU A 10 -2.34 14.26 7.29
CA LEU A 10 -3.74 13.91 6.96
C LEU A 10 -3.86 13.16 5.62
N LEU A 11 -3.05 13.52 4.62
CA LEU A 11 -3.04 12.80 3.32
C LEU A 11 -2.47 11.38 3.43
N LEU A 12 -1.54 11.16 4.37
CA LEU A 12 -0.88 9.87 4.57
C LEU A 12 -1.89 8.80 5.02
N GLU A 13 -2.86 9.18 5.87
CA GLU A 13 -3.94 8.30 6.32
C GLU A 13 -4.81 7.80 5.16
N TYR A 14 -5.02 8.62 4.11
CA TYR A 14 -5.80 8.22 2.93
C TYR A 14 -5.01 7.34 1.95
N CYS A 15 -3.67 7.39 1.98
CA CYS A 15 -2.82 6.52 1.17
C CYS A 15 -2.51 5.18 1.86
N ILE A 16 -2.72 5.08 3.17
CA ILE A 16 -2.59 3.82 3.91
C ILE A 16 -3.88 3.01 3.77
N LEU A 17 -3.74 1.73 3.42
CA LEU A 17 -4.83 0.75 3.43
C LEU A 17 -4.97 0.15 4.84
N PRO A 18 -6.01 0.51 5.60
CA PRO A 18 -6.29 -0.13 6.88
C PRO A 18 -6.91 -1.51 6.69
N ASN A 19 -6.92 -2.32 7.76
CA ASN A 19 -7.70 -3.56 7.87
C ASN A 19 -7.49 -4.52 6.70
N THR A 20 -6.23 -4.76 6.34
CA THR A 20 -5.86 -5.61 5.22
C THR A 20 -5.59 -7.05 5.63
N GLU A 21 -6.06 -8.00 4.82
CA GLU A 21 -5.78 -9.42 4.95
C GLU A 21 -4.81 -9.86 3.85
N PHE A 22 -3.65 -10.38 4.24
CA PHE A 22 -2.68 -10.96 3.31
C PHE A 22 -3.18 -12.28 2.73
N GLN A 23 -3.08 -12.47 1.42
CA GLN A 23 -3.57 -13.65 0.71
C GLN A 23 -2.58 -14.16 -0.31
N GLY A 24 -2.60 -15.48 -0.52
CA GLY A 24 -1.73 -16.14 -1.49
C GLY A 24 -0.33 -16.41 -0.95
N PRO A 25 0.64 -16.67 -1.85
CA PRO A 25 1.98 -17.08 -1.44
C PRO A 25 2.69 -15.96 -0.68
N ILE A 26 3.45 -16.33 0.34
CA ILE A 26 4.40 -15.45 1.00
C ILE A 26 5.55 -15.19 0.01
N ILE A 27 5.84 -13.92 -0.25
CA ILE A 27 6.84 -13.51 -1.24
C ILE A 27 8.02 -12.74 -0.61
N GLY A 28 7.99 -12.49 0.69
CA GLY A 28 9.08 -11.84 1.39
C GLY A 28 8.78 -11.57 2.85
N ARG A 29 9.75 -10.91 3.50
CA ARG A 29 9.70 -10.51 4.91
C ARG A 29 10.20 -9.08 5.06
N LEU A 30 9.46 -8.24 5.78
CA LEU A 30 9.80 -6.85 6.08
C LEU A 30 9.49 -6.55 7.55
N ASP A 31 10.41 -5.89 8.27
CA ASP A 31 10.30 -5.64 9.72
C ASP A 31 9.94 -6.89 10.53
N GLY A 32 10.52 -8.04 10.16
CA GLY A 32 10.27 -9.32 10.82
C GLY A 32 8.89 -9.94 10.53
N ARG A 33 8.07 -9.34 9.66
CA ARG A 33 6.75 -9.83 9.26
C ARG A 33 6.75 -10.34 7.83
N ASP A 34 6.18 -11.52 7.63
CA ASP A 34 5.98 -12.07 6.30
C ASP A 34 4.88 -11.30 5.58
N PHE A 35 5.02 -11.17 4.26
CA PHE A 35 3.98 -10.56 3.42
C PHE A 35 3.72 -11.38 2.16
N SER A 36 2.46 -11.35 1.74
CA SER A 36 1.98 -12.14 0.61
C SER A 36 1.88 -11.34 -0.68
N GLU A 37 1.84 -12.05 -1.81
CA GLU A 37 1.68 -11.44 -3.13
C GLU A 37 0.41 -10.57 -3.24
N PHE A 38 -0.64 -10.95 -2.52
CA PHE A 38 -1.92 -10.24 -2.54
C PHE A 38 -2.35 -9.77 -1.16
N VAL A 39 -3.17 -8.73 -1.19
CA VAL A 39 -3.89 -8.21 -0.03
C VAL A 39 -5.35 -7.97 -0.42
N ARG A 40 -6.27 -8.31 0.47
CA ARG A 40 -7.66 -7.81 0.41
C ARG A 40 -7.90 -6.77 1.48
N ASP A 41 -8.70 -5.76 1.14
CA ASP A 41 -9.21 -4.83 2.14
C ASP A 41 -10.58 -5.26 2.69
N GLU A 42 -11.09 -4.50 3.65
CA GLU A 42 -12.40 -4.70 4.27
C GLU A 42 -13.58 -4.66 3.28
N PHE A 43 -13.41 -4.04 2.12
CA PHE A 43 -14.42 -3.99 1.06
C PHE A 43 -14.29 -5.15 0.06
N GLY A 44 -13.38 -6.09 0.29
CA GLY A 44 -13.10 -7.23 -0.59
C GLY A 44 -12.36 -6.87 -1.88
N ARG A 45 -11.81 -5.67 -1.99
CA ARG A 45 -10.99 -5.24 -3.14
C ARG A 45 -9.64 -5.94 -3.07
N LEU A 46 -9.20 -6.50 -4.20
CA LEU A 46 -7.93 -7.22 -4.29
C LEU A 46 -6.82 -6.30 -4.79
N PHE A 47 -5.70 -6.34 -4.09
CA PHE A 47 -4.49 -5.61 -4.42
C PHE A 47 -3.32 -6.59 -4.60
N VAL A 48 -2.36 -6.20 -5.43
CA VAL A 48 -1.15 -6.97 -5.72
C VAL A 48 0.07 -6.18 -5.27
N TYR A 49 1.06 -6.87 -4.72
CA TYR A 49 2.33 -6.29 -4.30
C TYR A 49 3.01 -5.55 -5.48
N SER A 50 3.49 -4.34 -5.22
CA SER A 50 4.14 -3.45 -6.19
C SER A 50 5.54 -3.02 -5.74
N GLY A 51 5.84 -3.07 -4.43
CA GLY A 51 7.16 -2.70 -3.92
C GLY A 51 7.17 -2.33 -2.43
N VAL A 52 8.19 -1.59 -2.01
CA VAL A 52 8.35 -1.07 -0.65
C VAL A 52 8.36 0.44 -0.71
N ALA A 53 7.60 1.09 0.18
CA ALA A 53 7.49 2.53 0.26
C ALA A 53 8.81 3.13 0.76
N PRO A 54 9.43 4.05 -0.01
CA PRO A 54 10.59 4.78 0.48
C PRO A 54 10.20 5.64 1.69
N ARG A 55 11.16 5.86 2.58
CA ARG A 55 11.02 6.75 3.72
C ARG A 55 11.85 8.00 3.52
N ARG A 56 11.31 9.15 3.91
CA ARG A 56 12.03 10.41 3.97
C ARG A 56 12.97 10.43 5.17
N CYS A 57 13.84 11.44 5.24
CA CYS A 57 14.80 11.61 6.33
C CYS A 57 14.12 11.77 7.70
N ASP A 58 12.84 12.16 7.74
CA ASP A 58 12.04 12.27 8.97
C ASP A 58 11.37 10.93 9.37
N GLY A 59 11.63 9.85 8.64
CA GLY A 59 11.11 8.51 8.89
C GLY A 59 9.71 8.25 8.33
N GLN A 60 9.03 9.28 7.82
CA GLN A 60 7.70 9.15 7.22
C GLN A 60 7.79 8.57 5.81
N PHE A 61 6.72 7.91 5.35
CA PHE A 61 6.66 7.43 3.97
C PHE A 61 6.65 8.58 2.97
N ASP A 62 7.41 8.42 1.90
CA ASP A 62 7.43 9.38 0.80
C ASP A 62 6.24 9.17 -0.15
N GLN A 63 5.17 9.94 0.07
CA GLN A 63 3.95 9.84 -0.74
C GLN A 63 4.15 10.28 -2.19
N ASP A 64 5.05 11.22 -2.44
CA ASP A 64 5.31 11.73 -3.79
C ASP A 64 5.93 10.66 -4.70
N ALA A 65 6.43 9.57 -4.11
CA ALA A 65 6.93 8.40 -4.82
C ALA A 65 5.83 7.40 -5.23
N LEU A 66 4.60 7.51 -4.68
CA LEU A 66 3.50 6.61 -5.03
C LEU A 66 2.93 6.91 -6.41
N LYS A 67 2.64 5.87 -7.18
CA LYS A 67 1.94 5.98 -8.46
C LYS A 67 0.42 5.93 -8.25
N ALA A 68 -0.32 6.43 -9.24
CA ALA A 68 -1.77 6.35 -9.22
C ALA A 68 -2.26 4.90 -9.06
N GLY A 69 -3.14 4.67 -8.09
CA GLY A 69 -3.68 3.34 -7.77
C GLY A 69 -2.80 2.48 -6.87
N GLU A 70 -1.66 3.01 -6.41
CA GLU A 70 -0.83 2.42 -5.36
C GLU A 70 -1.24 2.94 -3.98
N PHE A 71 -1.06 2.08 -2.99
CA PHE A 71 -1.42 2.31 -1.60
C PHE A 71 -0.38 1.67 -0.69
N ILE A 72 -0.21 2.23 0.50
CA ILE A 72 0.73 1.72 1.50
C ILE A 72 -0.02 0.77 2.44
N VAL A 73 0.51 -0.43 2.62
CA VAL A 73 0.13 -1.38 3.68
C VAL A 73 1.25 -1.40 4.70
N LEU A 74 0.94 -1.24 5.99
CA LEU A 74 1.96 -1.29 7.03
C LEU A 74 2.63 -2.69 7.06
N PRO A 75 3.96 -2.77 7.21
CA PRO A 75 4.87 -1.74 7.75
C PRO A 75 5.53 -0.80 6.71
N GLY A 76 5.02 -0.75 5.48
CA GLY A 76 5.61 0.08 4.40
C GLY A 76 5.66 -0.63 3.05
N LEU A 77 4.76 -1.57 2.82
CA LEU A 77 4.61 -2.28 1.56
C LEU A 77 3.73 -1.47 0.63
N ILE A 78 4.04 -1.44 -0.66
CA ILE A 78 3.19 -0.84 -1.67
C ILE A 78 2.37 -1.94 -2.34
N TYR A 79 1.06 -1.76 -2.33
CA TYR A 79 0.10 -2.60 -3.05
C TYR A 79 -0.66 -1.75 -4.05
N ARG A 80 -0.90 -2.32 -5.23
CA ARG A 80 -1.65 -1.68 -6.31
C ARG A 80 -2.99 -2.37 -6.50
N TYR A 81 -4.05 -1.59 -6.71
CA TYR A 81 -5.36 -2.15 -7.00
C TYR A 81 -5.32 -3.00 -8.27
N ARG A 82 -5.69 -4.27 -8.17
CA ARG A 82 -5.65 -5.23 -9.29
C ARG A 82 -6.88 -5.13 -10.21
N GLY A 83 -7.92 -4.41 -9.78
CA GLY A 83 -9.22 -4.37 -10.46
C GLY A 83 -10.00 -5.68 -10.28
N LYS A 84 -11.29 -5.67 -10.61
CA LYS A 84 -11.99 -6.93 -10.93
C LYS A 84 -11.37 -7.43 -12.23
N ALA A 85 -10.90 -8.67 -12.27
CA ALA A 85 -10.52 -9.30 -13.53
C ALA A 85 -11.68 -9.08 -14.51
N ARG A 86 -11.45 -8.33 -15.59
CA ARG A 86 -12.42 -8.23 -16.68
C ARG A 86 -12.62 -9.69 -17.10
N ARG A 87 -13.81 -10.25 -16.89
CA ARG A 87 -14.17 -11.56 -17.45
C ARG A 87 -13.83 -11.43 -18.93
N ARG A 88 -12.78 -12.11 -19.40
CA ARG A 88 -12.57 -12.26 -20.84
C ARG A 88 -13.82 -13.00 -21.30
N ALA A 89 -14.71 -12.29 -22.00
CA ALA A 89 -15.73 -12.95 -22.77
C ALA A 89 -14.97 -13.85 -23.76
N ALA A 90 -15.23 -15.14 -23.67
CA ALA A 90 -14.75 -16.14 -24.61
C ALA A 90 -15.38 -15.89 -25.98
#